data_AF-A0A1H2XWA4-F1
#
_entry.id   AF-A0A1H2XWA4-F1
#
_cell.length_a   1.000
_cell.length_b   1.000
_cell.length_c   1.000
_cell.angle_alpha   90.00
_cell.angle_beta   90.00
_cell.angle_gamma   90.00
#
_symmetry.space_group_name_H-M   'P 1'
#
loop_
_entity.id
_entity.type
_entity.pdbx_description
1 polymer ?
#
loop_
_entity_poly.entity_id
_entity_poly.type
_entity_poly.pdbx_seq_one_letter_code
_entity_poly.pdbx_strand_id
1 'polypeptide(L)' 'VFSKMARTFLRHIRVASKDELKDRIMKGIAEMNAAPVIYRWRNFDFAA' A
#
# COMPACT_ATOMS: atom_id res chain seq x y z
N VAL A 1 1.04 -9.38 5.38
CA VAL A 1 0.71 -7.98 5.77
C VAL A 1 0.28 -7.14 4.56
N PHE A 2 1.06 -7.11 3.49
CA PHE A 2 0.77 -6.33 2.28
C PHE A 2 -0.64 -6.56 1.71
N SER A 3 -1.05 -7.82 1.48
CA SER A 3 -2.35 -8.13 0.89
C SER A 3 -3.55 -7.69 1.74
N LYS A 4 -3.39 -7.62 3.06
CA LYS A 4 -4.43 -7.07 3.97
C LYS A 4 -4.50 -5.55 3.82
N MET A 5 -3.35 -4.87 3.85
CA MET A 5 -3.24 -3.43 3.67
C MET A 5 -3.81 -2.97 2.32
N ALA A 6 -3.43 -3.62 1.21
CA ALA A 6 -3.87 -3.26 -0.13
C ALA A 6 -5.40 -3.36 -0.28
N ARG A 7 -6.00 -4.44 0.26
CA ARG A 7 -7.47 -4.60 0.23
C ARG A 7 -8.20 -3.53 1.04
N THR A 8 -7.70 -3.17 2.22
CA THR A 8 -8.32 -2.11 3.03
C THR A 8 -8.15 -0.73 2.39
N PHE A 9 -6.98 -0.46 1.80
CA PHE A 9 -6.70 0.80 1.12
C PHE A 9 -7.60 1.00 -0.10
N LEU A 10 -7.68 0.01 -0.99
CA LEU A 10 -8.44 0.12 -2.24
C LEU A 10 -9.96 0.07 -2.03
N ARG A 11 -10.46 -0.59 -0.98
CA ARG A 11 -11.91 -0.77 -0.71
C ARG A 11 -12.67 0.56 -0.61
N HIS A 12 -12.04 1.61 -0.13
CA HIS A 12 -12.67 2.90 0.11
C HIS A 12 -12.49 3.90 -1.04
N ILE A 13 -11.73 3.54 -2.07
CA ILE A 13 -11.55 4.39 -3.25
C ILE A 13 -12.75 4.21 -4.18
N ARG A 14 -13.56 5.27 -4.31
CA ARG A 14 -14.64 5.36 -5.31
C ARG A 14 -14.41 6.60 -6.16
N VAL A 15 -14.37 6.40 -7.48
CA VAL A 15 -13.96 7.41 -8.47
C VAL A 15 -14.79 7.25 -9.73
N ALA A 16 -14.86 8.29 -10.55
CA ALA A 16 -15.66 8.29 -11.78
C ALA A 16 -14.89 7.82 -13.03
N SER A 17 -13.55 7.75 -12.96
CA SER A 17 -12.69 7.38 -14.08
C SER A 17 -11.45 6.57 -13.68
N LYS A 18 -10.82 5.93 -14.66
CA LYS A 18 -9.54 5.21 -14.47
C LYS A 18 -8.38 6.15 -14.19
N ASP A 19 -8.39 7.34 -14.77
CA ASP A 19 -7.34 8.33 -14.55
C ASP A 19 -7.38 8.85 -13.10
N GLU A 20 -8.58 9.15 -12.60
CA GLU A 20 -8.77 9.53 -11.19
C GLU A 20 -8.36 8.39 -10.24
N LEU A 21 -8.63 7.13 -10.60
CA LEU A 21 -8.17 5.98 -9.81
C LEU A 21 -6.64 5.96 -9.69
N LYS A 22 -5.94 6.17 -10.81
CA LYS A 22 -4.48 6.17 -10.85
C LYS A 22 -3.92 7.29 -9.97
N ASP A 23 -4.46 8.49 -10.08
CA ASP A 23 -4.02 9.64 -9.29
C ASP A 23 -4.21 9.41 -7.78
N ARG A 24 -5.36 8.86 -7.38
CA ARG A 24 -5.65 8.51 -5.97
C ARG A 24 -4.69 7.47 -5.41
N ILE A 25 -4.39 6.42 -6.19
CA ILE A 25 -3.43 5.38 -5.79
C ILE A 25 -2.04 5.97 -5.62
N MET A 26 -1.57 6.76 -6.59
CA MET A 26 -0.24 7.39 -6.53
C MET A 26 -0.11 8.34 -5.35
N LYS A 27 -1.14 9.15 -5.07
CA LYS A 27 -1.18 10.02 -3.90
C LYS A 27 -1.08 9.23 -2.59
N GLY A 28 -1.86 8.16 -2.44
CA GLY A 28 -1.81 7.33 -1.23
C GLY A 28 -0.46 6.65 -1.04
N ILE A 29 0.18 6.18 -2.11
CA ILE A 29 1.55 5.63 -2.05
C ILE A 29 2.54 6.70 -1.57
N ALA A 30 2.46 7.93 -2.08
CA ALA A 30 3.33 9.03 -1.66
C ALA A 30 3.15 9.35 -0.16
N GLU A 31 1.92 9.40 0.33
CA GLU A 31 1.61 9.62 1.75
C GLU A 31 2.16 8.49 2.63
N MET A 32 2.01 7.23 2.21
CA MET A 32 2.56 6.08 2.93
C MET A 32 4.10 6.08 2.95
N ASN A 33 4.74 6.54 1.86
CA ASN A 33 6.19 6.65 1.77
C ASN A 33 6.75 7.83 2.58
N ALA A 34 5.95 8.88 2.84
CA ALA A 34 6.36 10.01 3.67
C ALA A 34 6.53 9.62 5.16
N ALA A 35 5.79 8.61 5.62
CA ALA A 35 5.90 8.06 6.97
C ALA A 35 6.02 6.53 6.89
N PRO A 36 7.17 6.00 6.46
CA PRO A 36 7.32 4.58 6.20
C PRO A 36 7.29 3.79 7.52
N VAL A 37 6.38 2.82 7.59
CA VAL A 37 6.37 1.85 8.69
C VAL A 37 7.43 0.79 8.40
N ILE A 38 8.50 0.77 9.22
CA ILE A 38 9.55 -0.24 9.12
C ILE A 38 9.01 -1.57 9.64
N TYR A 39 8.66 -2.47 8.72
CA TYR A 39 8.32 -3.84 9.06
C TYR A 39 9.60 -4.66 9.24
N ARG A 40 9.87 -5.09 10.48
CA ARG A 40 10.90 -6.09 10.77
C ARG A 40 10.32 -7.48 10.47
N TRP A 41 10.69 -8.03 9.34
CA TRP A 41 10.36 -9.41 8.99
C TRP A 41 11.13 -10.34 9.93
N ARG A 42 10.42 -11.11 10.77
CA ARG A 42 11.03 -12.04 11.73
C ARG A 42 11.21 -13.47 11.20
N ASN A 43 10.78 -13.74 9.96
CA ASN A 43 10.60 -15.12 9.47
C ASN A 43 11.44 -15.43 8.22
N PHE A 44 12.45 -14.63 7.90
CA PHE A 44 13.43 -15.05 6.90
C PHE A 44 14.57 -15.73 7.65
N ASP A 45 14.52 -17.05 7.73
CA ASP A 45 15.70 -17.84 8.03
C ASP A 45 16.61 -17.71 6.80
N PHE A 46 17.60 -16.82 6.89
CA PHE A 46 18.59 -16.61 5.82
C PHE A 46 19.69 -17.68 5.85
N ALA A 47 19.56 -18.70 6.70
CA ALA A 47 20.45 -19.85 6.75
C ALA A 47 20.06 -20.87 5.67
N ALA A 48 20.75 -20.79 4.54
CA ALA A 48 20.94 -21.88 3.58
C ALA A 48 22.44 -22.16 3.49
#